data_AF-A0A438AWG5-F1
#
_entry.id   AF-A0A438AWG5-F1
#
_cell.length_a   1.000
_cell.length_b   1.000
_cell.length_c   1.000
_cell.angle_alpha   90.00
_cell.angle_beta   90.00
_cell.angle_gamma   90.00
#
_symmetry.space_group_name_H-M   'P 1'
#
loop_
_entity.id
_entity.type
_entity.pdbx_description
1 polymer ?
#
loop_
_entity_poly.entity_id
_entity_poly.type
_entity_poly.pdbx_seq_one_letter_code
_entity_poly.pdbx_strand_id
1 'polypeptide(L)'
;MLLEKNADGVYDPIRVEIGVGGEGGQSAGDHGHGGGDTVFGDYLTAGGGGGGIGGSTSILPAGGDSGAGMIPGGVGGYGAVYGEGPAFPGGHSTSPYALYGGGGGGGGGATDDPGNNVPQSGGIGGISAGGAGGGGDGAKPNKIIATGGGGGGGGTYSARGGHGGFPAGAGGGGGTHSSYVRGGNGANGLVFVIERMA
;
A
#
# COMPACT_ATOMS: atom_id res chain seq x y z
N MET A 1 -30.26 9.47 5.44
CA MET A 1 -30.67 8.06 5.62
C MET A 1 -30.10 7.62 6.96
N LEU A 2 -30.96 7.32 7.95
CA LEU A 2 -30.58 6.79 9.26
C LEU A 2 -30.43 5.27 9.13
N LEU A 3 -29.48 4.70 9.87
CA LEU A 3 -29.08 3.29 9.90
C LEU A 3 -30.26 2.30 9.89
N GLU A 4 -30.08 1.17 9.19
CA GLU A 4 -31.06 0.08 9.11
C GLU A 4 -31.38 -0.47 10.50
N LYS A 5 -32.63 -0.94 10.67
CA LYS A 5 -33.13 -1.49 11.92
C LYS A 5 -33.73 -2.86 11.66
N ASN A 6 -33.55 -3.74 12.63
CA ASN A 6 -34.20 -5.04 12.69
C ASN A 6 -35.72 -4.84 12.87
N ALA A 7 -36.49 -5.91 12.64
CA ALA A 7 -37.96 -5.89 12.79
C ALA A 7 -38.42 -5.48 14.20
N ASP A 8 -37.55 -5.69 15.18
CA ASP A 8 -37.65 -5.38 16.61
C ASP A 8 -37.18 -3.96 16.97
N GLY A 9 -36.82 -3.13 15.98
CA GLY A 9 -36.51 -1.70 16.14
C GLY A 9 -35.10 -1.40 16.66
N VAL A 10 -34.31 -2.43 16.94
CA VAL A 10 -32.87 -2.37 17.24
C VAL A 10 -32.12 -2.05 15.94
N TYR A 11 -31.07 -1.22 16.01
CA TYR A 11 -30.22 -0.96 14.85
C TYR A 11 -29.48 -2.23 14.42
N ASP A 12 -29.46 -2.47 13.11
CA ASP A 12 -28.73 -3.59 12.55
C ASP A 12 -27.22 -3.32 12.69
N PRO A 13 -26.43 -4.23 13.29
CA PRO A 13 -24.99 -4.03 13.39
C PRO A 13 -24.35 -3.93 11.99
N ILE A 14 -23.62 -2.84 11.74
CA ILE A 14 -22.79 -2.73 10.54
C ILE A 14 -21.53 -3.57 10.74
N ARG A 15 -21.36 -4.61 9.92
CA ARG A 15 -20.10 -5.35 9.82
C ARG A 15 -18.99 -4.40 9.38
N VAL A 16 -17.91 -4.33 10.15
CA VAL A 16 -16.69 -3.62 9.74
C VAL A 16 -15.56 -4.64 9.64
N GLU A 17 -15.07 -4.88 8.43
CA GLU A 17 -13.89 -5.69 8.19
C GLU A 17 -12.71 -4.81 7.89
N ILE A 18 -11.58 -5.12 8.52
CA ILE A 18 -10.36 -4.38 8.35
C ILE A 18 -9.37 -5.20 7.53
N GLY A 19 -8.86 -4.59 6.47
CA GLY A 19 -7.78 -5.13 5.68
C GLY A 19 -6.50 -5.31 6.50
N VAL A 20 -5.91 -6.50 6.40
CA VAL A 20 -4.57 -6.78 6.95
C VAL A 20 -3.50 -6.11 6.10
N GLY A 21 -2.35 -5.78 6.69
CA GLY A 21 -1.19 -5.33 5.93
C GLY A 21 -0.63 -6.49 5.10
N GLY A 22 -0.23 -6.21 3.85
CA GLY A 22 0.49 -7.19 3.03
C GLY A 22 1.85 -7.53 3.63
N GLU A 23 2.30 -8.76 3.46
CA GLU A 23 3.66 -9.14 3.85
C GLU A 23 4.72 -8.47 2.97
N GLY A 24 5.89 -8.15 3.50
CA GLY A 24 7.03 -7.73 2.69
C GLY A 24 7.67 -8.91 1.97
N GLY A 25 8.40 -8.63 0.89
CA GLY A 25 9.21 -9.63 0.20
C GLY A 25 10.26 -10.23 1.13
N GLN A 26 10.35 -11.56 1.19
CA GLN A 26 11.16 -12.28 2.19
C GLN A 26 12.63 -12.44 1.79
N SER A 27 12.95 -12.19 0.51
CA SER A 27 14.25 -12.42 -0.15
C SER A 27 14.66 -11.24 -1.04
N ALA A 28 15.87 -11.29 -1.63
CA ALA A 28 16.36 -10.26 -2.53
C ALA A 28 15.54 -10.21 -3.83
N GLY A 29 15.15 -9.01 -4.26
CA GLY A 29 14.27 -8.82 -5.42
C GLY A 29 12.80 -9.23 -5.17
N ASP A 30 12.47 -9.77 -3.99
CA ASP A 30 11.09 -10.10 -3.66
C ASP A 30 10.23 -8.84 -3.58
N HIS A 31 8.98 -9.03 -3.98
CA HIS A 31 7.97 -7.99 -4.04
C HIS A 31 7.37 -7.78 -2.65
N GLY A 32 7.00 -6.55 -2.30
CA GLY A 32 6.02 -6.33 -1.24
C GLY A 32 4.67 -6.89 -1.69
N HIS A 33 3.88 -7.39 -0.76
CA HIS A 33 2.50 -7.80 -0.99
C HIS A 33 1.54 -6.64 -0.70
N GLY A 34 0.40 -6.67 -1.37
CA GLY A 34 -0.63 -5.65 -1.22
C GLY A 34 -1.36 -5.72 0.13
N GLY A 35 -1.88 -4.58 0.58
CA GLY A 35 -2.79 -4.53 1.73
C GLY A 35 -4.15 -5.15 1.39
N GLY A 36 -4.82 -5.71 2.39
CA GLY A 36 -6.19 -6.20 2.26
C GLY A 36 -7.21 -5.07 2.20
N ASP A 37 -8.40 -5.40 1.70
CA ASP A 37 -9.51 -4.46 1.57
C ASP A 37 -10.17 -4.19 2.92
N THR A 38 -10.67 -2.97 3.10
CA THR A 38 -11.47 -2.57 4.27
C THR A 38 -12.93 -2.41 3.84
N VAL A 39 -13.85 -3.05 4.57
CA VAL A 39 -15.27 -3.16 4.20
C VAL A 39 -16.15 -2.61 5.32
N PHE A 40 -17.14 -1.79 4.97
CA PHE A 40 -18.19 -1.28 5.85
C PHE A 40 -19.57 -1.73 5.36
N GLY A 41 -20.14 -2.74 6.03
CA GLY A 41 -21.35 -3.44 5.62
C GLY A 41 -21.26 -3.93 4.18
N ASP A 42 -22.39 -3.95 3.48
CA ASP A 42 -22.43 -4.26 2.05
C ASP A 42 -22.30 -2.99 1.18
N TYR A 43 -22.00 -1.85 1.80
CA TYR A 43 -22.20 -0.54 1.20
C TYR A 43 -20.90 0.13 0.75
N LEU A 44 -19.75 -0.20 1.35
CA LEU A 44 -18.47 0.45 1.04
C LEU A 44 -17.29 -0.50 1.19
N THR A 45 -16.57 -0.73 0.08
CA THR A 45 -15.27 -1.40 0.07
C THR A 45 -14.19 -0.43 -0.39
N ALA A 46 -13.16 -0.25 0.44
CA ALA A 46 -11.95 0.50 0.13
C ALA A 46 -10.78 -0.47 -0.06
N GLY A 47 -10.23 -0.48 -1.27
CA GLY A 47 -9.19 -1.41 -1.68
C GLY A 47 -7.84 -1.11 -1.04
N GLY A 48 -7.09 -2.17 -0.69
CA GLY A 48 -5.70 -2.02 -0.28
C GLY A 48 -4.76 -1.74 -1.44
N GLY A 49 -3.62 -1.09 -1.17
CA GLY A 49 -2.61 -0.86 -2.21
C GLY A 49 -1.96 -2.18 -2.66
N GLY A 50 -1.50 -2.25 -3.90
CA GLY A 50 -0.64 -3.32 -4.41
C GLY A 50 0.81 -3.11 -3.99
N GLY A 51 1.51 -4.17 -3.62
CA GLY A 51 2.89 -4.07 -3.16
C GLY A 51 3.90 -3.88 -4.30
N GLY A 52 5.00 -3.19 -4.00
CA GLY A 52 6.01 -2.84 -4.99
C GLY A 52 6.91 -4.02 -5.35
N ILE A 53 7.27 -4.14 -6.62
CA ILE A 53 8.22 -5.16 -7.09
C ILE A 53 9.65 -4.75 -6.77
N GLY A 54 10.43 -5.69 -6.24
CA GLY A 54 11.85 -5.49 -6.03
C GLY A 54 12.65 -5.45 -7.33
N GLY A 55 13.85 -4.88 -7.28
CA GLY A 55 14.74 -4.87 -8.44
C GLY A 55 15.20 -6.28 -8.80
N SER A 56 15.58 -6.52 -10.06
CA SER A 56 16.03 -7.84 -10.53
C SER A 56 17.15 -7.77 -11.58
N THR A 57 17.87 -8.87 -11.71
CA THR A 57 18.81 -9.13 -12.82
C THR A 57 18.13 -9.73 -14.06
N SER A 58 16.82 -9.99 -14.01
CA SER A 58 16.00 -10.49 -15.11
C SER A 58 14.65 -9.78 -15.16
N ILE A 59 14.05 -9.65 -16.35
CA ILE A 59 12.73 -9.01 -16.55
C ILE A 59 11.71 -9.64 -15.59
N LEU A 60 11.12 -8.79 -14.75
CA LEU A 60 10.04 -9.18 -13.85
C LEU A 60 8.69 -8.72 -14.41
N PRO A 61 7.60 -9.44 -14.11
CA PRO A 61 6.25 -9.01 -14.45
C PRO A 61 5.87 -7.71 -13.72
N ALA A 62 4.69 -7.19 -14.04
CA ALA A 62 4.18 -5.96 -13.47
C ALA A 62 3.93 -6.00 -11.96
N GLY A 63 4.05 -4.82 -11.31
CA GLY A 63 3.71 -4.61 -9.90
C GLY A 63 2.38 -5.24 -9.49
N GLY A 64 2.26 -5.69 -8.24
CA GLY A 64 1.05 -6.39 -7.79
C GLY A 64 -0.22 -5.56 -8.01
N ASP A 65 -1.28 -6.23 -8.48
CA ASP A 65 -2.60 -5.63 -8.66
C ASP A 65 -3.10 -5.03 -7.33
N SER A 66 -3.84 -3.92 -7.43
CA SER A 66 -4.42 -3.27 -6.26
C SER A 66 -5.70 -3.97 -5.80
N GLY A 67 -6.04 -3.78 -4.52
CA GLY A 67 -7.27 -4.25 -3.91
C GLY A 67 -8.50 -3.68 -4.58
N ALA A 68 -9.55 -4.51 -4.68
CA ALA A 68 -10.79 -4.19 -5.37
C ALA A 68 -11.74 -3.40 -4.46
N GLY A 69 -12.63 -2.60 -5.04
CA GLY A 69 -13.67 -1.89 -4.28
C GLY A 69 -14.23 -0.66 -4.99
N MET A 70 -15.20 0.00 -4.37
CA MET A 70 -15.69 1.29 -4.85
C MET A 70 -14.60 2.36 -4.85
N ILE A 71 -13.57 2.18 -4.01
CA ILE A 71 -12.34 2.98 -4.05
C ILE A 71 -11.17 2.00 -4.27
N PRO A 72 -10.67 1.84 -5.50
CA PRO A 72 -9.59 0.90 -5.79
C PRO A 72 -8.28 1.38 -5.17
N GLY A 73 -7.44 0.45 -4.70
CA GLY A 73 -6.12 0.78 -4.20
C GLY A 73 -5.15 1.21 -5.31
N GLY A 74 -3.99 1.72 -4.90
CA GLY A 74 -2.92 2.10 -5.82
C GLY A 74 -2.12 0.87 -6.26
N VAL A 75 -1.81 0.75 -7.55
CA VAL A 75 -1.04 -0.39 -8.10
C VAL A 75 0.40 -0.37 -7.59
N GLY A 76 1.01 -1.54 -7.42
CA GLY A 76 2.44 -1.63 -7.08
C GLY A 76 3.36 -1.03 -8.15
N GLY A 77 4.45 -0.41 -7.72
CA GLY A 77 5.52 0.06 -8.58
C GLY A 77 6.38 -1.09 -9.10
N TYR A 78 7.06 -0.86 -10.21
CA TYR A 78 7.90 -1.85 -10.88
C TYR A 78 9.35 -1.70 -10.45
N GLY A 79 10.03 -2.80 -10.13
CA GLY A 79 11.45 -2.77 -9.81
C GLY A 79 12.33 -2.50 -11.02
N ALA A 80 13.52 -1.97 -10.79
CA ALA A 80 14.53 -1.78 -11.83
C ALA A 80 15.05 -3.14 -12.35
N VAL A 81 15.42 -3.20 -13.63
CA VAL A 81 16.07 -4.37 -14.23
C VAL A 81 17.50 -4.01 -14.61
N TYR A 82 18.46 -4.82 -14.17
CA TYR A 82 19.90 -4.60 -14.41
C TYR A 82 20.17 -4.50 -15.92
N GLY A 83 20.79 -3.40 -16.36
CA GLY A 83 21.14 -3.20 -17.77
C GLY A 83 19.99 -2.94 -18.75
N GLU A 84 18.73 -2.87 -18.29
CA GLU A 84 17.57 -2.67 -19.18
C GLU A 84 16.76 -1.39 -18.90
N GLY A 85 16.39 -1.09 -17.66
CA GLY A 85 15.51 0.06 -17.42
C GLY A 85 15.09 0.33 -15.97
N PRO A 86 14.63 1.56 -15.69
CA PRO A 86 14.45 2.05 -14.33
C PRO A 86 13.24 1.50 -13.60
N ALA A 87 13.32 1.57 -12.26
CA ALA A 87 12.18 1.33 -11.40
C ALA A 87 11.10 2.41 -11.61
N PHE A 88 9.85 2.07 -11.29
CA PHE A 88 8.69 2.97 -11.37
C PHE A 88 8.00 3.14 -10.01
N PRO A 89 7.41 4.33 -9.75
CA PRO A 89 6.73 4.60 -8.48
C PRO A 89 5.42 3.80 -8.35
N GLY A 90 4.97 3.66 -7.10
CA GLY A 90 3.67 3.08 -6.78
C GLY A 90 2.52 3.99 -7.20
N GLY A 91 1.43 3.37 -7.66
CA GLY A 91 0.20 4.04 -8.05
C GLY A 91 -0.52 4.68 -6.87
N HIS A 92 -1.23 5.78 -7.14
CA HIS A 92 -2.01 6.51 -6.16
C HIS A 92 -3.44 5.95 -6.04
N SER A 93 -4.02 6.01 -4.84
CA SER A 93 -5.44 5.79 -4.61
C SER A 93 -6.05 7.04 -3.99
N THR A 94 -6.41 8.00 -4.84
CA THR A 94 -6.86 9.32 -4.41
C THR A 94 -8.13 9.71 -5.15
N SER A 95 -9.08 10.35 -4.46
CA SER A 95 -10.23 10.99 -5.08
C SER A 95 -9.98 12.49 -5.26
N PRO A 96 -10.24 13.08 -6.45
CA PRO A 96 -10.17 14.53 -6.62
C PRO A 96 -11.33 15.27 -5.94
N TYR A 97 -12.40 14.57 -5.55
CA TYR A 97 -13.64 15.16 -5.02
C TYR A 97 -13.88 14.85 -3.55
N ALA A 98 -13.08 13.98 -2.95
CA ALA A 98 -13.29 13.55 -1.58
C ALA A 98 -11.96 13.23 -0.89
N LEU A 99 -11.97 13.35 0.43
CA LEU A 99 -10.80 13.06 1.24
C LEU A 99 -10.58 11.55 1.43
N TYR A 100 -11.57 10.71 1.13
CA TYR A 100 -11.42 9.25 1.19
C TYR A 100 -10.62 8.69 0.02
N GLY A 101 -9.87 7.62 0.28
CA GLY A 101 -9.02 6.91 -0.69
C GLY A 101 -8.68 5.53 -0.15
N GLY A 102 -8.36 4.59 -1.03
CA GLY A 102 -7.78 3.30 -0.66
C GLY A 102 -6.29 3.44 -0.33
N GLY A 103 -5.61 2.33 -0.09
CA GLY A 103 -4.17 2.33 0.19
C GLY A 103 -3.33 2.72 -1.02
N GLY A 104 -2.25 3.47 -0.80
CA GLY A 104 -1.26 3.74 -1.84
C GLY A 104 -0.43 2.49 -2.18
N GLY A 105 -0.06 2.33 -3.45
CA GLY A 105 0.79 1.22 -3.90
C GLY A 105 2.25 1.39 -3.49
N GLY A 106 2.97 0.28 -3.29
CA GLY A 106 4.39 0.31 -2.89
C GLY A 106 5.30 0.72 -4.04
N GLY A 107 6.39 1.43 -3.77
CA GLY A 107 7.37 1.84 -4.78
C GLY A 107 8.25 0.69 -5.26
N GLY A 108 8.71 0.76 -6.52
CA GLY A 108 9.63 -0.20 -7.10
C GLY A 108 11.04 -0.13 -6.51
N GLY A 109 11.64 -1.29 -6.24
CA GLY A 109 13.01 -1.41 -5.73
C GLY A 109 14.08 -1.27 -6.81
N ALA A 110 15.27 -0.81 -6.43
CA ALA A 110 16.39 -0.58 -7.33
C ALA A 110 17.34 -1.79 -7.45
N THR A 111 18.23 -1.75 -8.45
CA THR A 111 19.32 -2.72 -8.61
C THR A 111 20.64 -2.13 -8.12
N ASP A 112 21.69 -2.95 -8.07
CA ASP A 112 23.08 -2.52 -7.80
C ASP A 112 23.78 -1.92 -9.03
N ASP A 113 23.10 -1.83 -10.18
CA ASP A 113 23.61 -1.15 -11.37
C ASP A 113 23.83 0.35 -11.08
N PRO A 114 25.07 0.88 -11.23
CA PRO A 114 25.37 2.30 -11.00
C PRO A 114 24.50 3.26 -11.83
N GLY A 115 24.02 2.83 -13.01
CA GLY A 115 23.13 3.62 -13.85
C GLY A 115 21.66 3.52 -13.47
N ASN A 116 21.30 2.58 -12.59
CA ASN A 116 19.92 2.20 -12.31
C ASN A 116 19.60 1.94 -10.83
N ASN A 117 20.46 2.41 -9.94
CA ASN A 117 20.29 2.36 -8.50
C ASN A 117 19.42 3.53 -7.98
N VAL A 118 18.26 3.74 -8.60
CA VAL A 118 17.31 4.80 -8.19
C VAL A 118 15.99 4.17 -7.77
N PRO A 119 15.77 4.00 -6.45
CA PRO A 119 14.53 3.45 -5.94
C PRO A 119 13.40 4.45 -6.10
N GLN A 120 12.15 3.98 -6.19
CA GLN A 120 11.01 4.85 -6.40
C GLN A 120 10.13 4.99 -5.17
N SER A 121 9.43 6.11 -5.10
CA SER A 121 8.48 6.40 -4.02
C SER A 121 7.26 5.50 -4.08
N GLY A 122 6.66 5.25 -2.91
CA GLY A 122 5.31 4.70 -2.83
C GLY A 122 4.26 5.73 -3.26
N GLY A 123 3.07 5.24 -3.59
CA GLY A 123 1.94 6.05 -3.99
C GLY A 123 1.20 6.69 -2.81
N ILE A 124 0.47 7.76 -3.09
CA ILE A 124 -0.42 8.42 -2.12
C ILE A 124 -1.66 7.54 -1.91
N GLY A 125 -2.05 7.33 -0.65
CA GLY A 125 -3.33 6.72 -0.28
C GLY A 125 -4.23 7.78 0.35
N GLY A 126 -5.40 8.07 -0.25
CA GLY A 126 -6.24 9.20 0.14
C GLY A 126 -5.48 10.53 0.19
N ILE A 127 -5.23 11.03 1.41
CA ILE A 127 -4.43 12.24 1.65
C ILE A 127 -3.05 11.95 2.27
N SER A 128 -2.72 10.68 2.46
CA SER A 128 -1.51 10.22 3.12
C SER A 128 -0.38 10.03 2.10
N ALA A 129 0.72 10.74 2.31
CA ALA A 129 1.88 10.67 1.44
C ALA A 129 2.50 9.25 1.41
N GLY A 130 2.94 8.82 0.23
CA GLY A 130 3.79 7.65 0.09
C GLY A 130 5.20 7.89 0.63
N GLY A 131 5.90 6.81 0.95
CA GLY A 131 7.27 6.84 1.42
C GLY A 131 8.26 7.17 0.30
N ALA A 132 9.33 7.90 0.63
CA ALA A 132 10.41 8.19 -0.31
C ALA A 132 11.16 6.92 -0.72
N GLY A 133 11.67 6.88 -1.96
CA GLY A 133 12.56 5.81 -2.40
C GLY A 133 13.81 5.72 -1.52
N GLY A 134 14.32 4.51 -1.33
CA GLY A 134 15.43 4.20 -0.42
C GLY A 134 14.98 3.70 0.94
N GLY A 135 13.77 3.14 1.03
CA GLY A 135 13.24 2.53 2.25
C GLY A 135 12.41 3.46 3.14
N GLY A 136 11.91 4.58 2.61
CA GLY A 136 11.02 5.46 3.37
C GLY A 136 9.65 4.82 3.61
N ASP A 137 9.16 4.89 4.84
CA ASP A 137 7.83 4.40 5.20
C ASP A 137 6.73 5.35 4.67
N GLY A 138 5.60 4.79 4.26
CA GLY A 138 4.39 5.52 3.91
C GLY A 138 3.73 6.15 5.12
N ALA A 139 3.13 7.32 4.95
CA ALA A 139 2.46 8.04 6.02
C ALA A 139 1.10 7.40 6.36
N LYS A 140 0.75 7.43 7.65
CA LYS A 140 -0.62 7.20 8.10
C LYS A 140 -1.44 8.49 8.01
N PRO A 141 -2.77 8.43 7.81
CA PRO A 141 -3.64 9.61 7.87
C PRO A 141 -3.56 10.29 9.24
N ASN A 142 -3.71 11.61 9.26
CA ASN A 142 -3.84 12.35 10.50
C ASN A 142 -5.21 12.10 11.17
N LYS A 143 -5.22 12.15 12.51
CA LYS A 143 -6.19 11.65 13.53
C LYS A 143 -7.71 11.77 13.27
N ILE A 144 -8.18 12.44 12.23
CA ILE A 144 -9.59 12.77 12.00
C ILE A 144 -10.16 12.10 10.74
N ILE A 145 -9.35 11.73 9.75
CA ILE A 145 -9.84 11.18 8.47
C ILE A 145 -9.27 9.78 8.23
N ALA A 146 -10.12 8.77 8.32
CA ALA A 146 -9.75 7.38 8.01
C ALA A 146 -9.74 7.17 6.49
N THR A 147 -8.64 7.55 5.85
CA THR A 147 -8.32 7.25 4.45
C THR A 147 -7.31 6.12 4.40
N GLY A 148 -7.05 5.52 3.25
CA GLY A 148 -5.87 4.68 3.10
C GLY A 148 -4.59 5.44 3.46
N GLY A 149 -3.59 4.72 3.96
CA GLY A 149 -2.24 5.23 4.16
C GLY A 149 -1.43 5.16 2.85
N GLY A 150 -0.34 5.91 2.81
CA GLY A 150 0.55 5.91 1.64
C GLY A 150 1.29 4.59 1.50
N GLY A 151 1.67 4.22 0.28
CA GLY A 151 2.54 3.06 0.07
C GLY A 151 3.97 3.34 0.52
N GLY A 152 4.72 2.31 0.90
CA GLY A 152 6.14 2.43 1.25
C GLY A 152 7.03 2.57 0.02
N GLY A 153 8.16 3.26 0.15
CA GLY A 153 9.11 3.45 -0.94
C GLY A 153 9.93 2.18 -1.23
N GLY A 154 10.38 2.01 -2.47
CA GLY A 154 11.25 0.90 -2.86
C GLY A 154 12.61 0.97 -2.16
N GLY A 155 13.24 -0.18 -1.98
CA GLY A 155 14.58 -0.34 -1.41
C GLY A 155 15.69 -0.19 -2.44
N THR A 156 16.92 -0.05 -1.97
CA THR A 156 18.16 -0.10 -2.78
C THR A 156 18.91 -1.38 -2.50
N TYR A 157 20.06 -1.59 -3.15
CA TYR A 157 20.96 -2.70 -2.82
C TYR A 157 21.46 -2.72 -1.36
N SER A 158 21.35 -1.59 -0.64
CA SER A 158 21.83 -1.43 0.75
C SER A 158 20.74 -1.06 1.74
N ALA A 159 19.49 -0.85 1.29
CA ALA A 159 18.36 -0.48 2.13
C ALA A 159 17.11 -1.27 1.78
N ARG A 160 16.40 -1.76 2.81
CA ARG A 160 15.12 -2.46 2.65
C ARG A 160 14.05 -1.53 2.06
N GLY A 161 13.02 -2.13 1.45
CA GLY A 161 11.80 -1.40 1.11
C GLY A 161 11.11 -0.85 2.35
N GLY A 162 10.49 0.32 2.22
CA GLY A 162 9.76 0.98 3.27
C GLY A 162 8.40 0.33 3.49
N HIS A 163 7.90 0.43 4.71
CA HIS A 163 6.59 -0.08 5.09
C HIS A 163 5.46 0.80 4.54
N GLY A 164 4.32 0.19 4.22
CA GLY A 164 3.10 0.94 3.92
C GLY A 164 2.58 1.67 5.16
N GLY A 165 1.89 2.77 4.95
CA GLY A 165 1.19 3.53 5.97
C GLY A 165 -0.17 2.90 6.31
N PHE A 166 -0.50 2.87 7.59
CA PHE A 166 -1.83 2.46 8.07
C PHE A 166 -2.90 3.45 7.61
N PRO A 167 -4.12 3.02 7.22
CA PRO A 167 -4.56 1.66 6.84
C PRO A 167 -4.25 1.29 5.40
N ALA A 168 -4.03 0.00 5.15
CA ALA A 168 -4.06 -0.60 3.81
C ALA A 168 -2.99 -0.10 2.80
N GLY A 169 -2.07 0.78 3.21
CA GLY A 169 -0.90 1.13 2.41
C GLY A 169 -0.03 -0.09 2.18
N ALA A 170 0.43 -0.28 0.94
CA ALA A 170 1.27 -1.41 0.58
C ALA A 170 2.74 -1.15 0.85
N GLY A 171 3.52 -2.20 1.07
CA GLY A 171 4.96 -2.06 1.25
C GLY A 171 5.74 -1.96 -0.06
N GLY A 172 6.89 -1.29 -0.03
CA GLY A 172 7.76 -1.12 -1.19
C GLY A 172 8.58 -2.38 -1.53
N GLY A 173 9.01 -2.50 -2.77
CA GLY A 173 9.84 -3.62 -3.24
C GLY A 173 11.27 -3.58 -2.69
N GLY A 174 11.91 -4.75 -2.57
CA GLY A 174 13.32 -4.85 -2.12
C GLY A 174 14.33 -4.50 -3.21
N GLY A 175 15.60 -4.26 -2.84
CA GLY A 175 16.68 -4.09 -3.81
C GLY A 175 17.40 -5.40 -4.17
N THR A 176 18.20 -5.38 -5.23
CA THR A 176 19.01 -6.54 -5.69
C THR A 176 20.48 -6.41 -5.28
N HIS A 177 21.02 -7.34 -4.47
CA HIS A 177 22.47 -7.63 -4.24
C HIS A 177 22.64 -8.85 -3.29
N SER A 178 23.85 -9.40 -3.18
CA SER A 178 24.24 -10.54 -2.32
C SER A 178 24.10 -10.33 -0.79
N SER A 179 23.76 -9.13 -0.33
CA SER A 179 23.61 -8.77 1.10
C SER A 179 22.16 -8.53 1.54
N TYR A 180 21.18 -8.96 0.73
CA TYR A 180 19.75 -9.16 1.05
C TYR A 180 19.02 -7.99 1.70
N VAL A 181 18.22 -7.26 0.92
CA VAL A 181 17.32 -6.23 1.46
C VAL A 181 15.88 -6.46 1.01
N ARG A 182 15.08 -6.88 1.98
CA ARG A 182 13.68 -7.29 1.88
C ARG A 182 12.75 -6.16 1.45
N GLY A 183 11.61 -6.52 0.88
CA GLY A 183 10.50 -5.58 0.68
C GLY A 183 9.91 -5.14 2.02
N GLY A 184 9.25 -3.98 2.03
CA GLY A 184 8.52 -3.51 3.20
C GLY A 184 7.19 -4.24 3.37
N ASN A 185 6.72 -4.36 4.61
CA ASN A 185 5.36 -4.81 4.89
C ASN A 185 4.34 -3.70 4.63
N GLY A 186 3.15 -4.03 4.14
CA GLY A 186 1.98 -3.17 4.22
C GLY A 186 1.47 -3.01 5.66
N ALA A 187 0.56 -2.05 5.87
CA ALA A 187 0.07 -1.74 7.21
C ALA A 187 -1.32 -2.33 7.51
N ASN A 188 -1.42 -2.95 8.69
CA ASN A 188 -2.67 -3.44 9.28
C ASN A 188 -3.64 -2.30 9.58
N GLY A 189 -4.92 -2.48 9.33
CA GLY A 189 -5.92 -1.51 9.75
C GLY A 189 -6.28 -1.53 11.26
N LEU A 190 -7.02 -0.53 11.71
CA LEU A 190 -7.51 -0.27 13.07
C LEU A 190 -8.86 0.44 12.95
N VAL A 191 -9.90 -0.07 13.61
CA VAL A 191 -11.23 0.56 13.67
C VAL A 191 -11.30 1.48 14.88
N PHE A 192 -11.78 2.70 14.69
CA PHE A 192 -12.36 3.51 15.77
C PHE A 192 -13.87 3.53 15.59
N VAL A 193 -14.60 2.82 16.45
CA VAL A 193 -16.06 2.90 16.50
C VAL A 193 -16.42 4.04 17.44
N ILE A 194 -17.05 5.09 16.92
CA ILE A 194 -17.65 6.15 17.74
C ILE A 194 -19.12 5.82 17.87
N GLU A 195 -19.49 5.13 18.94
CA GLU A 195 -20.88 4.91 19.27
C GLU A 195 -21.48 6.18 19.86
N ARG A 196 -22.54 6.69 19.22
CA ARG A 196 -23.36 7.74 19.81
C ARG A 196 -24.55 7.07 20.47
N MET A 197 -24.48 6.90 21.79
CA MET A 197 -25.65 6.49 22.56
C MET A 197 -26.65 7.65 22.61
N ALA A 198 -27.93 7.33 22.39
CA ALA A 198 -29.07 8.24 22.54
C ALA A 198 -29.64 8.10 23.95
#